data_AF-A0A9D1Y1A6-F1
#
_entry.id   AF-A0A9D1Y1A6-F1
#
_cell.length_a   1.000
_cell.length_b   1.000
_cell.length_c   1.000
_cell.angle_alpha   90.00
_cell.angle_beta   90.00
_cell.angle_gamma   90.00
#
_symmetry.space_group_name_H-M   'P 1'
#
loop_
_entity.id
_entity.type
_entity.pdbx_description
1 polymer ?
#
loop_
_entity_poly.entity_id
_entity_poly.type
_entity_poly.pdbx_seq_one_letter_code
_entity_poly.pdbx_strand_id
1 'polypeptide(L)'
;MSLVLRLLGAVLLVAAGAGGGLAVYKRSYARWRQLHTFARMLGYLQGTLAYQPLRAEELLRRAAAYPEFARLGAAGCRTLAELPLPGALAPALCQEVRQGLEQLAWEPRAGACATLRRLTALCEDAAAQCRREAQAARSLWPRLGACAGVLAVILLW
;
A
#
# COMPACT_ATOMS: atom_id res chain seq x y z
N MET A 1 27.43 37.81 15.08
CA MET A 1 27.32 36.43 15.63
C MET A 1 25.87 35.92 15.69
N SER A 2 24.87 36.78 15.94
CA SER A 2 23.44 36.40 15.93
C SER A 2 22.92 35.92 14.57
N LEU A 3 23.35 36.55 13.47
CA LEU A 3 22.85 36.28 12.11
C LEU A 3 23.17 34.86 11.61
N VAL A 4 24.35 34.33 11.95
CA VAL A 4 24.76 32.97 11.60
C VAL A 4 23.93 31.94 12.36
N LEU A 5 23.67 32.15 13.65
CA LEU A 5 22.86 31.24 14.47
C LEU A 5 21.39 31.20 14.01
N ARG A 6 20.86 32.34 13.55
CA ARG A 6 19.50 32.45 12.99
C ARG A 6 19.37 31.75 11.63
N LEU A 7 20.36 31.92 10.74
CA LEU A 7 20.42 31.19 9.47
C LEU A 7 20.52 29.68 9.69
N LEU A 8 21.35 29.26 10.65
CA LEU A 8 21.50 27.84 11.00
C LEU A 8 20.19 27.25 11.56
N GLY A 9 19.48 28.01 12.41
CA GLY A 9 18.16 27.64 12.93
C GLY A 9 17.09 27.52 11.85
N ALA A 10 17.04 28.46 10.90
CA ALA A 10 16.13 28.40 9.76
C ALA A 10 16.41 27.20 8.84
N VAL A 11 17.68 26.92 8.56
CA VAL A 11 18.09 25.75 7.75
C VAL A 11 17.76 24.44 8.46
N LEU A 12 17.96 24.35 9.78
CA LEU A 12 17.57 23.17 10.57
C LEU A 12 16.06 22.94 10.59
N LEU A 13 15.27 24.02 10.67
CA LEU A 13 13.81 23.92 10.64
C LEU A 13 13.29 23.43 9.28
N VAL A 14 13.88 23.95 8.18
CA VAL A 14 13.59 23.48 6.82
C VAL A 14 14.03 22.03 6.63
N ALA A 15 15.18 21.63 7.16
CA ALA A 15 15.67 20.26 7.12
C ALA A 15 14.79 19.29 7.92
N ALA A 16 14.29 19.71 9.09
CA ALA A 16 13.35 18.93 9.90
C ALA A 16 11.99 18.76 9.20
N GLY A 17 11.49 19.82 8.54
CA GLY A 17 10.29 19.76 7.70
C GLY A 17 10.44 18.86 6.48
N ALA A 18 11.60 18.88 5.83
CA ALA A 18 11.93 18.00 4.70
C ALA A 18 12.11 16.53 5.13
N GLY A 19 12.69 16.29 6.30
CA GLY A 19 12.87 14.95 6.88
C GLY A 19 11.55 14.26 7.22
N GLY A 20 10.56 15.00 7.75
CA GLY A 20 9.22 14.50 8.02
C GLY A 20 8.50 14.03 6.75
N GLY A 21 8.59 14.80 5.66
CA GLY A 21 8.00 14.44 4.36
C GLY A 21 8.61 13.18 3.74
N LEU A 22 9.90 12.95 3.90
CA LEU A 22 10.60 11.75 3.41
C LEU A 22 10.20 10.48 4.18
N ALA A 23 10.04 10.57 5.51
CA ALA A 23 9.59 9.45 6.34
C ALA A 23 8.15 9.03 5.99
N VAL A 24 7.25 10.02 5.84
CA VAL A 24 5.86 9.79 5.41
C VAL A 24 5.83 9.22 3.99
N TYR A 25 6.65 9.75 3.08
CA TYR A 25 6.75 9.23 1.71
C TYR A 25 7.24 7.78 1.67
N LYS A 26 8.29 7.42 2.42
CA LYS A 26 8.78 6.04 2.49
C LYS A 26 7.71 5.10 3.04
N ARG A 27 6.96 5.52 4.07
CA ARG A 27 5.86 4.74 4.65
C ARG A 27 4.71 4.55 3.66
N SER A 28 4.30 5.61 2.96
CA SER A 28 3.26 5.55 1.94
C SER A 28 3.69 4.73 0.72
N TYR A 29 4.95 4.81 0.31
CA TYR A 29 5.50 4.02 -0.79
C TYR A 29 5.58 2.53 -0.47
N ALA A 30 6.03 2.18 0.75
CA ALA A 30 6.03 0.79 1.21
C ALA A 30 4.61 0.21 1.27
N ARG A 31 3.64 0.99 1.77
CA ARG A 31 2.21 0.65 1.79
C ARG A 31 1.65 0.41 0.39
N TRP A 32 1.91 1.34 -0.54
CA TRP A 32 1.51 1.21 -1.94
C TRP A 32 2.10 -0.04 -2.59
N ARG A 33 3.39 -0.29 -2.37
CA ARG A 33 4.08 -1.46 -2.91
C ARG A 33 3.47 -2.77 -2.40
N GLN A 34 3.14 -2.85 -1.12
CA GLN A 34 2.46 -4.02 -0.54
C GLN A 34 1.08 -4.25 -1.17
N LEU A 35 0.26 -3.19 -1.31
CA LEU A 35 -1.05 -3.28 -1.95
C LEU A 35 -0.93 -3.73 -3.42
N HIS A 36 0.01 -3.16 -4.16
CA HIS A 36 0.21 -3.47 -5.57
C HIS A 36 0.70 -4.90 -5.78
N THR A 37 1.64 -5.38 -4.95
CA THR A 37 2.07 -6.78 -4.99
C THR A 37 0.93 -7.74 -4.62
N PHE A 38 0.06 -7.36 -3.68
CA PHE A 38 -1.12 -8.15 -3.32
C PHE A 38 -2.16 -8.20 -4.46
N ALA A 39 -2.47 -7.07 -5.09
CA ALA A 39 -3.34 -7.03 -6.27
C ALA A 39 -2.78 -7.90 -7.41
N ARG A 40 -1.47 -7.83 -7.65
CA ARG A 40 -0.78 -8.67 -8.64
C ARG A 40 -0.87 -10.15 -8.30
N MET A 41 -0.78 -10.51 -7.02
CA MET A 41 -0.99 -11.88 -6.55
C MET A 41 -2.41 -12.35 -6.85
N LEU A 42 -3.43 -11.56 -6.52
CA LEU A 42 -4.83 -11.90 -6.82
C LEU A 42 -5.08 -12.05 -8.32
N GLY A 43 -4.51 -11.16 -9.15
CA GLY A 43 -4.55 -11.27 -10.61
C GLY A 43 -3.86 -12.55 -11.13
N TYR A 44 -2.72 -12.93 -10.56
CA TYR A 44 -2.04 -14.18 -10.89
C TYR A 44 -2.88 -15.41 -10.52
N LEU A 45 -3.48 -15.42 -9.32
CA LEU A 45 -4.37 -16.49 -8.86
C LEU A 45 -5.60 -16.60 -9.77
N GLN A 46 -6.20 -15.47 -10.14
CA GLN A 46 -7.33 -15.40 -11.06
C GLN A 46 -7.00 -15.90 -12.46
N GLY A 47 -5.83 -15.53 -13.00
CA GLY A 47 -5.35 -16.05 -14.29
C GLY A 47 -5.17 -17.56 -14.20
N THR A 48 -4.46 -18.04 -13.18
CA THR A 48 -4.19 -19.47 -12.99
C THR A 48 -5.48 -20.27 -12.80
N LEU A 49 -6.43 -19.76 -12.02
CA LEU A 49 -7.73 -20.39 -11.80
C LEU A 49 -8.62 -20.36 -13.04
N ALA A 50 -8.47 -19.39 -13.94
CA ALA A 50 -9.18 -19.36 -15.22
C ALA A 50 -8.66 -20.45 -16.18
N TYR A 51 -7.34 -20.64 -16.24
CA TYR A 51 -6.72 -21.61 -17.17
C TYR A 51 -6.65 -23.04 -16.63
N GLN A 52 -6.57 -23.26 -15.32
CA GLN A 52 -6.44 -24.61 -14.74
C GLN A 52 -7.36 -24.84 -13.54
N PRO A 53 -8.02 -26.01 -13.43
CA PRO A 53 -8.79 -26.40 -12.26
C PRO A 53 -7.86 -26.87 -11.13
N LEU A 54 -7.03 -25.96 -10.61
CA LEU A 54 -6.20 -26.26 -9.44
C LEU A 54 -7.01 -26.07 -8.16
N ARG A 55 -6.76 -26.94 -7.17
CA ARG A 55 -7.22 -26.73 -5.80
C ARG A 55 -6.55 -25.49 -5.21
N ALA A 56 -7.23 -24.80 -4.29
CA ALA A 56 -6.75 -23.57 -3.69
C ALA A 56 -5.36 -23.73 -3.02
N GLU A 57 -5.08 -24.91 -2.44
CA GLU A 57 -3.79 -25.26 -1.84
C GLU A 57 -2.63 -25.28 -2.86
N GLU A 58 -2.82 -25.93 -4.02
CA GLU A 58 -1.82 -25.96 -5.09
C GLU A 58 -1.60 -24.57 -5.70
N LEU A 59 -2.68 -23.79 -5.80
CA LEU A 59 -2.65 -22.42 -6.29
C LEU A 59 -1.77 -21.53 -5.40
N LEU A 60 -1.95 -21.63 -4.07
CA LEU A 60 -1.15 -20.92 -3.07
C LEU A 60 0.29 -21.41 -3.04
N ARG A 61 0.53 -22.72 -3.17
CA ARG A 61 1.88 -23.29 -3.25
C ARG A 61 2.65 -22.77 -4.46
N ARG A 62 1.99 -22.63 -5.62
CA ARG A 62 2.59 -22.00 -6.80
C ARG A 62 2.83 -20.52 -6.61
N ALA A 63 1.90 -19.80 -5.99
CA ALA A 63 2.12 -18.40 -5.64
C ALA A 63 3.30 -18.24 -4.67
N ALA A 64 3.44 -19.12 -3.68
CA ALA A 64 4.54 -19.12 -2.73
C ALA A 64 5.93 -19.37 -3.35
N ALA A 65 6.00 -19.99 -4.54
CA ALA A 65 7.24 -20.12 -5.29
C ALA A 65 7.80 -18.77 -5.75
N TYR A 66 6.96 -17.72 -5.82
CA TYR A 66 7.41 -16.37 -6.13
C TYR A 66 7.82 -15.64 -4.83
N PRO A 67 9.06 -15.12 -4.75
CA PRO A 67 9.59 -14.50 -3.53
C PRO A 67 8.84 -13.21 -3.15
N GLU A 68 8.20 -12.54 -4.12
CA GLU A 68 7.37 -11.37 -3.88
C GLU A 68 6.05 -11.70 -3.16
N PHE A 69 5.44 -12.85 -3.46
CA PHE A 69 4.21 -13.32 -2.79
C PHE A 69 4.53 -14.03 -1.47
N ALA A 70 5.66 -14.72 -1.37
CA ALA A 70 6.14 -15.31 -0.12
C ALA A 70 6.30 -14.26 1.00
N ARG A 71 6.78 -13.05 0.65
CA ARG A 71 6.88 -11.91 1.60
C ARG A 71 5.53 -11.39 2.07
N LEU A 72 4.46 -11.65 1.32
CA LEU A 72 3.09 -11.36 1.71
C LEU A 72 2.48 -12.50 2.55
N GLY A 73 3.26 -13.48 2.99
CA GLY A 73 2.78 -14.58 3.84
C GLY A 73 2.12 -15.74 3.09
N ALA A 74 2.10 -15.72 1.76
CA ALA A 74 1.48 -16.76 0.93
C ALA A 74 2.04 -18.18 1.18
N ALA A 75 3.28 -18.28 1.68
CA ALA A 75 3.95 -19.56 1.94
C ALA A 75 3.40 -20.30 3.17
N GLY A 76 2.73 -19.60 4.10
CA GLY A 76 2.19 -20.19 5.34
C GLY A 76 0.71 -20.55 5.28
N CYS A 77 -0.02 -20.09 4.27
CA CYS A 77 -1.48 -20.20 4.21
C CYS A 77 -1.90 -21.51 3.53
N ARG A 78 -2.82 -22.24 4.17
CA ARG A 78 -3.43 -23.44 3.57
C ARG A 78 -4.72 -23.11 2.83
N THR A 79 -5.38 -22.03 3.24
CA THR A 79 -6.62 -21.53 2.64
C THR A 79 -6.47 -20.09 2.17
N LEU A 80 -7.30 -19.69 1.19
CA LEU A 80 -7.33 -18.30 0.69
C LEU A 80 -7.78 -17.30 1.76
N ALA A 81 -8.56 -17.74 2.76
CA ALA A 81 -9.03 -16.91 3.87
C ALA A 81 -7.93 -16.60 4.90
N GLU A 82 -6.89 -17.43 4.99
CA GLU A 82 -5.74 -17.23 5.87
C GLU A 82 -4.72 -16.22 5.33
N LEU A 83 -4.93 -15.68 4.12
CA LEU A 83 -3.97 -14.76 3.54
C LEU A 83 -3.87 -13.48 4.39
N PRO A 84 -2.67 -13.11 4.88
CA PRO A 84 -2.55 -11.93 5.71
C PRO A 84 -2.76 -10.69 4.84
N LEU A 85 -3.80 -9.93 5.19
CA LEU A 85 -4.14 -8.70 4.49
C LEU A 85 -3.06 -7.65 4.76
N PRO A 86 -2.64 -6.89 3.74
CA PRO A 86 -1.68 -5.81 3.95
C PRO A 86 -2.30 -4.77 4.89
N GLY A 87 -1.64 -4.48 6.02
CA GLY A 87 -2.07 -3.44 6.99
C GLY A 87 -2.05 -2.01 6.44
N ALA A 88 -1.74 -1.85 5.15
CA ALA A 88 -1.86 -0.63 4.37
C ALA A 88 -3.29 -0.38 3.85
N LEU A 89 -4.14 -1.42 3.81
CA LEU A 89 -5.50 -1.37 3.28
C LEU A 89 -6.44 -0.74 4.32
N ALA A 90 -7.42 0.04 3.87
CA ALA A 90 -8.42 0.62 4.76
C ALA A 90 -9.20 -0.49 5.49
N PRO A 91 -9.60 -0.29 6.76
CA PRO A 91 -10.25 -1.34 7.55
C PRO A 91 -11.55 -1.86 6.92
N ALA A 92 -12.32 -1.00 6.26
CA ALA A 92 -13.52 -1.38 5.51
C ALA A 92 -13.19 -2.32 4.33
N LEU A 93 -12.21 -1.94 3.50
CA LEU A 93 -11.73 -2.77 2.39
C LEU A 93 -11.13 -4.09 2.89
N CYS A 94 -10.47 -4.11 4.05
CA CYS A 94 -9.95 -5.34 4.66
C CYS A 94 -11.06 -6.32 5.01
N GLN A 95 -12.23 -5.83 5.42
CA GLN A 95 -13.38 -6.68 5.67
C GLN A 95 -13.99 -7.18 4.37
N GLU A 96 -14.17 -6.32 3.36
CA GLU A 96 -14.70 -6.73 2.05
C GLU A 96 -13.82 -7.78 1.36
N VAL A 97 -12.50 -7.58 1.35
CA VAL A 97 -11.56 -8.55 0.75
C VAL A 97 -11.61 -9.88 1.50
N ARG A 98 -11.66 -9.86 2.83
CA ARG A 98 -11.75 -11.07 3.65
C ARG A 98 -13.04 -11.83 3.43
N GLN A 99 -14.17 -11.13 3.43
CA GLN A 99 -15.47 -11.72 3.15
C GLN A 99 -15.50 -12.34 1.74
N GLY A 100 -14.93 -11.67 0.74
CA GLY A 100 -14.83 -12.22 -0.61
C GLY A 100 -13.95 -13.48 -0.66
N LEU A 101 -12.83 -13.50 0.06
CA LEU A 101 -11.96 -14.69 0.17
C LEU A 101 -12.61 -15.86 0.92
N GLU A 102 -13.45 -15.58 1.93
CA GLU A 102 -14.26 -16.59 2.62
C GLU A 102 -15.37 -17.14 1.71
N GLN A 103 -16.05 -16.28 0.95
CA GLN A 103 -17.07 -16.68 -0.03
C GLN A 103 -16.49 -17.56 -1.14
N LEU A 104 -15.25 -17.27 -1.55
CA LEU A 104 -14.47 -18.08 -2.50
C LEU A 104 -14.29 -19.54 -2.08
N ALA A 105 -14.36 -19.85 -0.78
CA ALA A 105 -14.30 -21.23 -0.30
C ALA A 105 -15.58 -22.04 -0.62
N TRP A 106 -16.71 -21.36 -0.84
CA TRP A 106 -18.03 -21.97 -1.03
C TRP A 106 -18.63 -21.75 -2.43
N GLU A 107 -18.08 -20.83 -3.22
CA GLU A 107 -18.57 -20.52 -4.58
C GLU A 107 -18.07 -21.50 -5.67
N PRO A 108 -18.88 -21.74 -6.72
CA PRO A 108 -18.42 -22.42 -7.93
C PRO A 108 -17.35 -21.60 -8.68
N ARG A 109 -16.47 -22.27 -9.43
CA ARG A 109 -15.28 -21.69 -10.09
C ARG A 109 -15.53 -20.40 -10.89
N ALA A 110 -16.68 -20.30 -11.55
CA ALA A 110 -17.05 -19.10 -12.30
C ALA A 110 -17.28 -17.89 -11.38
N GLY A 111 -17.96 -18.10 -10.25
CA GLY A 111 -18.14 -17.09 -9.19
C GLY A 111 -16.82 -16.73 -8.53
N ALA A 112 -16.01 -17.73 -8.18
CA ALA A 112 -14.66 -17.54 -7.64
C ALA A 112 -13.78 -16.65 -8.53
N CYS A 113 -13.75 -16.88 -9.85
CA CYS A 113 -13.03 -16.04 -10.80
C CYS A 113 -13.56 -14.59 -10.85
N ALA A 114 -14.88 -14.40 -10.85
CA ALA A 114 -15.51 -13.08 -10.87
C ALA A 114 -15.24 -12.31 -9.57
N THR A 115 -15.37 -12.96 -8.42
CA THR A 115 -15.06 -12.43 -7.10
C THR A 115 -13.59 -12.03 -7.01
N LEU A 116 -12.65 -12.87 -7.45
CA LEU A 116 -11.22 -12.53 -7.49
C LEU A 116 -10.93 -11.32 -8.40
N ARG A 117 -11.57 -11.21 -9.57
CA ARG A 117 -11.42 -10.03 -10.45
C ARG A 117 -11.89 -8.76 -9.78
N ARG A 118 -13.06 -8.81 -9.13
CA ARG A 118 -13.60 -7.68 -8.38
C ARG A 118 -12.66 -7.26 -7.25
N LEU A 119 -12.17 -8.21 -6.46
CA LEU A 119 -11.22 -7.93 -5.38
C LEU A 119 -9.90 -7.35 -5.89
N THR A 120 -9.41 -7.83 -7.04
CA THR A 120 -8.20 -7.29 -7.69
C THR A 120 -8.42 -5.83 -8.09
N ALA A 121 -9.53 -5.52 -8.76
CA ALA A 121 -9.88 -4.15 -9.13
C ALA A 121 -9.99 -3.23 -7.91
N LEU A 122 -10.68 -3.66 -6.84
CA LEU A 122 -10.77 -2.89 -5.59
C LEU A 122 -9.39 -2.61 -4.97
N CYS A 123 -8.49 -3.59 -4.99
CA CYS A 123 -7.13 -3.41 -4.48
C CYS A 123 -6.29 -2.47 -5.36
N GLU A 124 -6.46 -2.52 -6.68
CA GLU A 124 -5.80 -1.60 -7.62
C GLU A 124 -6.29 -0.16 -7.46
N ASP A 125 -7.60 0.03 -7.32
CA ASP A 125 -8.21 1.34 -7.08
C ASP A 125 -7.75 1.92 -5.74
N ALA A 126 -7.74 1.11 -4.68
CA ALA A 126 -7.21 1.52 -3.37
C ALA A 126 -5.72 1.90 -3.45
N ALA A 127 -4.92 1.14 -4.22
CA ALA A 127 -3.51 1.47 -4.43
C ALA A 127 -3.35 2.79 -5.20
N ALA A 128 -4.16 3.01 -6.24
CA ALA A 128 -4.17 4.25 -6.99
C ALA A 128 -4.56 5.44 -6.11
N GLN A 129 -5.55 5.27 -5.23
CA GLN A 129 -6.00 6.30 -4.30
C GLN A 129 -4.92 6.65 -3.28
N CYS A 130 -4.28 5.67 -2.63
CA CYS A 130 -3.14 5.92 -1.75
C CYS A 130 -2.00 6.66 -2.47
N ARG A 131 -1.75 6.36 -3.75
CA ARG A 131 -0.74 7.05 -4.55
C ARG A 131 -1.10 8.52 -4.78
N ARG A 132 -2.36 8.80 -5.11
CA ARG A 132 -2.88 10.17 -5.29
C ARG A 132 -2.80 10.97 -4.00
N GLU A 133 -3.22 10.40 -2.88
CA GLU A 133 -3.13 11.03 -1.56
C GLU A 133 -1.69 11.34 -1.16
N ALA A 134 -0.77 10.39 -1.39
CA ALA A 134 0.65 10.61 -1.14
C ALA A 134 1.24 11.71 -2.05
N GLN A 135 0.80 11.80 -3.30
CA GLN A 135 1.20 12.86 -4.24
C GLN A 135 0.62 14.22 -3.85
N ALA A 136 -0.65 14.27 -3.43
CA ALA A 136 -1.31 15.48 -2.96
C ALA A 136 -0.67 15.99 -1.66
N ALA A 137 -0.37 15.11 -0.72
CA ALA A 137 0.43 15.47 0.45
C ALA A 137 1.79 16.01 0.01
N ARG A 138 2.48 15.33 -0.91
CA ARG A 138 3.81 15.78 -1.37
C ARG A 138 3.81 17.14 -2.06
N SER A 139 2.71 17.60 -2.68
CA SER A 139 2.63 18.95 -3.25
C SER A 139 2.32 20.04 -2.21
N LEU A 140 1.62 19.67 -1.12
CA LEU A 140 1.26 20.58 -0.02
C LEU A 140 2.41 20.79 0.98
N TRP A 141 3.20 19.76 1.27
CA TRP A 141 4.31 19.81 2.22
C TRP A 141 5.43 20.81 1.88
N PRO A 142 5.91 20.98 0.63
CA PRO A 142 6.91 22.00 0.32
C PRO A 142 6.36 23.41 0.51
N ARG A 143 5.06 23.62 0.28
CA ARG A 143 4.41 24.92 0.55
C ARG A 143 4.32 25.20 2.04
N LEU A 144 3.96 24.21 2.86
CA LEU A 144 3.94 24.35 4.31
C LEU A 144 5.34 24.56 4.90
N GLY A 145 6.35 23.84 4.41
CA GLY A 145 7.75 24.02 4.79
C GLY A 145 8.31 25.39 4.38
N ALA A 146 7.96 25.87 3.19
CA ALA A 146 8.32 27.20 2.73
C ALA A 146 7.62 28.30 3.52
N CYS A 147 6.31 28.18 3.78
CA CYS A 147 5.57 29.14 4.60
C CYS A 147 6.08 29.18 6.05
N ALA A 148 6.38 28.03 6.66
CA ALA A 148 6.99 27.97 7.99
C ALA A 148 8.40 28.58 8.01
N GLY A 149 9.19 28.37 6.95
CA GLY A 149 10.50 28.99 6.78
C GLY A 149 10.41 30.53 6.65
N VAL A 150 9.45 31.03 5.87
CA VAL A 150 9.20 32.48 5.71
C VAL A 150 8.70 33.10 7.02
N LEU A 151 7.75 32.44 7.70
CA LEU A 151 7.28 32.88 9.03
C LEU A 151 8.42 32.92 10.05
N ALA A 152 9.30 31.91 10.06
CA ALA A 152 10.46 31.88 10.94
C ALA A 152 11.42 33.04 10.61
N VAL A 153 11.66 33.35 9.34
CA VAL A 153 12.48 34.51 8.94
C VAL A 153 11.85 35.82 9.41
N ILE A 154 10.54 36.00 9.26
CA ILE A 154 9.84 37.23 9.70
C ILE A 154 9.82 37.36 11.23
N LEU A 155 9.63 36.26 11.98
CA LEU A 155 9.65 36.26 13.45
C LEU A 155 11.06 36.39 14.05
N LEU A 156 12.10 36.00 13.31
CA LEU A 156 13.51 36.09 13.73
C LEU A 156 14.21 37.38 13.27
N TRP A 157 13.56 38.22 12.46
CA TRP A 157 14.07 39.51 12.01
C TRP A 157 13.59 40.61 12.96
#